data_AF-A0A1J5E2C2-F1
#
_entry.id   AF-A0A1J5E2C2-F1
#
_cell.length_a   1.000
_cell.length_b   1.000
_cell.length_c   1.000
_cell.angle_alpha   90.00
_cell.angle_beta   90.00
_cell.angle_gamma   90.00
#
_symmetry.space_group_name_H-M   'P 1'
#
loop_
_entity.id
_entity.type
_entity.pdbx_description
1 polymer ?
#
loop_
_entity_poly.entity_id
_entity_poly.type
_entity_poly.pdbx_seq_one_letter_code
_entity_poly.pdbx_strand_id
1 'polypeptide(L)'
;MQVGLCLCDAEGIKSMRLFINILFSIILSFVRLLRFHQDRICGWFIRINNQIVLANIPPNLKNEHLFLLIPHCLQNYDCEFKITSQVKNCRKCGKCSIKDLINFSEERHIMLSVAPGGTLARAIIKEYQPRLIIAVGCERELESGINDVYPLPVIGIINQRPNGPCKNTVLNMNKVEEVVQIITQQAVRSQEK
;
A
#
# COMPACT_ATOMS: atom_id res chain seq x y z
N MET A 1 4.38 -6.51 42.40
CA MET A 1 4.41 -5.32 41.53
C MET A 1 5.56 -5.50 40.53
N GLN A 2 5.29 -6.11 39.38
CA GLN A 2 6.12 -6.02 38.18
C GLN A 2 5.22 -6.37 37.00
N VAL A 3 4.85 -5.34 36.25
CA VAL A 3 3.98 -5.42 35.07
C VAL A 3 4.86 -5.86 33.91
N GLY A 4 4.91 -7.17 33.66
CA GLY A 4 5.56 -7.75 32.48
C GLY A 4 4.54 -7.90 31.35
N LEU A 5 4.10 -6.78 30.76
CA LEU A 5 3.37 -6.80 29.50
C LEU A 5 4.40 -6.83 28.37
N CYS A 6 4.96 -8.00 28.12
CA CYS A 6 5.70 -8.33 26.92
C CYS A 6 5.14 -9.65 26.41
N LEU A 7 5.28 -9.93 25.11
CA LEU A 7 4.76 -11.09 24.37
C LEU A 7 3.41 -10.85 23.66
N CYS A 8 3.36 -9.83 22.78
CA CYS A 8 2.76 -10.08 21.46
C CYS A 8 3.89 -10.61 20.58
N ASP A 9 4.08 -11.93 20.60
CA ASP A 9 5.07 -12.58 19.74
C ASP A 9 4.74 -12.34 18.26
N ALA A 10 5.77 -12.33 17.41
CA ALA A 10 5.59 -12.21 15.94
C ALA A 10 4.59 -13.25 15.40
N GLU A 11 4.51 -14.42 16.04
CA GLU A 11 3.53 -15.47 15.76
C GLU A 11 2.10 -15.09 16.16
N GLY A 12 1.91 -14.36 17.27
CA GLY A 12 0.61 -13.82 17.69
C GLY A 12 0.07 -12.77 16.72
N ILE A 13 0.93 -11.89 16.20
CA ILE A 13 0.56 -10.88 15.20
C ILE A 13 0.17 -11.54 13.86
N LYS A 14 0.92 -12.57 13.45
CA LYS A 14 0.60 -13.38 12.26
C LYS A 14 -0.74 -14.10 12.44
N SER A 15 -1.00 -14.65 13.61
CA SER A 15 -2.27 -15.34 13.92
C SER A 15 -3.44 -14.36 13.95
N MET A 16 -3.25 -13.16 14.49
CA MET A 16 -4.26 -12.10 14.49
C MET A 16 -4.57 -11.58 13.08
N ARG A 17 -3.56 -11.32 12.24
CA ARG A 17 -3.80 -10.93 10.83
C ARG A 17 -4.49 -12.06 10.06
N LEU A 18 -4.12 -13.32 10.29
CA LEU A 18 -4.79 -14.48 9.68
C LEU A 18 -6.27 -14.53 10.10
N PHE A 19 -6.56 -14.38 11.38
CA PHE A 19 -7.94 -14.37 11.89
C PHE A 19 -8.75 -13.23 11.27
N ILE A 20 -8.18 -12.02 11.19
CA ILE A 20 -8.81 -10.87 10.55
C ILE A 20 -9.08 -11.15 9.06
N ASN A 21 -8.12 -11.73 8.34
CA ASN A 21 -8.29 -12.05 6.92
C ASN A 21 -9.39 -13.10 6.70
N ILE A 22 -9.46 -14.13 7.54
CA ILE A 22 -10.50 -15.17 7.49
C ILE A 22 -11.87 -14.56 7.81
N LEU A 23 -11.97 -13.82 8.92
CA LEU A 23 -13.22 -13.18 9.32
C LEU A 23 -13.70 -12.19 8.26
N PHE A 24 -12.78 -11.41 7.68
CA PHE A 24 -13.09 -10.46 6.64
C PHE A 24 -13.52 -11.13 5.34
N SER A 25 -12.90 -12.25 4.95
CA SER A 25 -13.36 -13.06 3.80
C SER A 25 -14.77 -13.63 3.99
N ILE A 26 -15.11 -14.07 5.21
CA ILE A 26 -16.47 -14.52 5.55
C ILE A 26 -17.44 -13.34 5.43
N ILE A 27 -17.14 -12.20 6.06
CA ILE A 27 -17.98 -11.00 6.00
C ILE A 27 -18.18 -10.54 4.55
N LEU A 28 -17.11 -10.48 3.74
CA LEU A 28 -17.20 -10.10 2.33
C LEU A 28 -18.06 -11.07 1.53
N SER A 29 -18.02 -12.37 1.83
CA SER A 29 -18.87 -13.36 1.16
C SER A 29 -20.35 -13.10 1.45
N PHE A 30 -20.71 -12.78 2.69
CA PHE A 30 -22.07 -12.36 3.07
C PHE A 30 -22.46 -11.00 2.47
N VAL A 31 -21.54 -10.04 2.41
CA VAL A 31 -21.78 -8.71 1.83
C VAL A 31 -21.96 -8.76 0.31
N ARG A 32 -21.22 -9.63 -0.39
CA ARG A 32 -21.38 -9.87 -1.84
C ARG A 32 -22.78 -10.37 -2.16
N LEU A 33 -23.37 -11.18 -1.27
CA LEU A 33 -24.75 -11.65 -1.39
C LEU A 33 -25.79 -10.53 -1.19
N LEU A 34 -25.45 -9.48 -0.43
CA LEU A 34 -26.37 -8.42 -0.01
C LEU A 34 -26.23 -7.08 -0.77
N ARG A 35 -25.42 -6.98 -1.83
CA ARG A 35 -25.26 -5.76 -2.68
C ARG A 35 -24.99 -4.45 -1.91
N PHE A 36 -24.42 -4.50 -0.71
CA PHE A 36 -24.05 -3.30 0.05
C PHE A 36 -22.81 -2.59 -0.54
N HIS A 37 -22.58 -1.32 -0.16
CA HIS A 37 -21.41 -0.51 -0.55
C HIS A 37 -20.08 -1.17 -0.16
N GLN A 38 -19.59 -2.08 -0.99
CA GLN A 38 -18.35 -2.86 -0.80
C GLN A 38 -17.15 -1.95 -0.50
N ASP A 39 -17.08 -0.79 -1.14
CA ASP A 39 -16.00 0.19 -0.97
C ASP A 39 -15.86 0.66 0.50
N ARG A 40 -16.96 0.82 1.25
CA ARG A 40 -16.88 1.22 2.68
C ARG A 40 -16.24 0.14 3.54
N ILE A 41 -16.57 -1.12 3.25
CA ILE A 41 -16.09 -2.28 4.02
C ILE A 41 -14.62 -2.54 3.69
N CYS A 42 -14.25 -2.51 2.41
CA CYS A 42 -12.86 -2.56 1.97
C CYS A 42 -12.03 -1.39 2.56
N GLY A 43 -12.58 -0.17 2.59
CA GLY A 43 -11.95 0.98 3.23
C GLY A 43 -11.68 0.77 4.74
N TRP A 44 -12.63 0.17 5.46
CA TRP A 44 -12.47 -0.16 6.87
C TRP A 44 -11.36 -1.21 7.09
N PHE A 45 -11.33 -2.25 6.26
CA PHE A 45 -10.26 -3.25 6.25
C PHE A 45 -8.88 -2.63 6.03
N ILE A 46 -8.74 -1.77 5.01
CA ILE A 46 -7.49 -1.07 4.73
C ILE A 46 -7.04 -0.26 5.95
N ARG A 47 -7.96 0.48 6.59
CA ARG A 47 -7.64 1.26 7.79
C ARG A 47 -7.17 0.40 8.96
N ILE A 48 -7.78 -0.77 9.19
CA ILE A 48 -7.32 -1.70 10.23
C ILE A 48 -5.95 -2.28 9.86
N ASN A 49 -5.80 -2.80 8.64
CA ASN A 49 -4.54 -3.38 8.19
C ASN A 49 -3.39 -2.37 8.29
N ASN A 50 -3.61 -1.11 7.88
CA ASN A 50 -2.61 -0.06 8.00
C ASN A 50 -2.19 0.17 9.45
N GLN A 51 -3.14 0.23 10.39
CA GLN A 51 -2.81 0.37 11.82
C GLN A 51 -2.00 -0.81 12.35
N ILE A 52 -2.35 -2.04 11.95
CA ILE A 52 -1.61 -3.24 12.35
C ILE A 52 -0.19 -3.22 11.78
N VAL A 53 -0.02 -2.86 10.50
CA VAL A 53 1.30 -2.80 9.86
C VAL A 53 2.15 -1.68 10.48
N LEU A 54 1.57 -0.49 10.72
CA LEU A 54 2.26 0.62 11.37
C LEU A 54 2.60 0.37 12.84
N ALA A 55 1.88 -0.53 13.52
CA ALA A 55 2.23 -0.96 14.87
C ALA A 55 3.33 -2.03 14.89
N ASN A 56 3.60 -2.67 13.75
CA ASN A 56 4.48 -3.84 13.62
C ASN A 56 5.43 -3.70 12.43
N ILE A 57 6.07 -2.52 12.31
CA ILE A 57 7.02 -2.25 11.25
C ILE A 57 8.24 -3.17 11.42
N PRO A 58 8.74 -3.83 10.34
CA PRO A 58 9.93 -4.65 10.42
C PRO A 58 11.14 -3.88 11.00
N PRO A 59 11.94 -4.47 11.90
CA PRO A 59 13.13 -3.82 12.44
C PRO A 59 14.20 -3.62 11.35
N ASN A 60 15.08 -2.63 11.48
CA ASN A 60 16.13 -2.34 10.50
C ASN A 60 15.59 -2.10 9.07
N LEU A 61 14.41 -1.49 8.95
CA LEU A 61 13.83 -1.12 7.67
C LEU A 61 14.49 0.16 7.14
N LYS A 62 15.10 0.08 5.97
CA LYS A 62 15.71 1.20 5.24
C LYS A 62 14.80 1.58 4.07
N ASN A 63 14.99 2.77 3.53
CA ASN A 63 14.19 3.24 2.41
C ASN A 63 14.29 2.35 1.16
N GLU A 64 15.45 1.74 0.91
CA GLU A 64 15.67 0.78 -0.19
C GLU A 64 14.82 -0.50 -0.07
N HIS A 65 14.37 -0.84 1.14
CA HIS A 65 13.47 -1.96 1.39
C HIS A 65 11.99 -1.62 1.19
N LEU A 66 11.67 -0.33 1.02
CA LEU A 66 10.32 0.17 0.79
C LEU A 66 10.02 0.11 -0.71
N PHE A 67 8.81 -0.37 -1.01
CA PHE A 67 8.33 -0.43 -2.38
C PHE A 67 7.01 0.31 -2.53
N LEU A 68 7.05 1.42 -3.27
CA LEU A 68 5.90 2.23 -3.61
C LEU A 68 5.27 1.68 -4.90
N LEU A 69 4.10 1.08 -4.77
CA LEU A 69 3.35 0.51 -5.89
C LEU A 69 2.15 1.39 -6.19
N ILE A 70 2.08 1.92 -7.41
CA ILE A 70 1.03 2.86 -7.81
C ILE A 70 0.19 2.32 -8.98
N PRO A 71 -1.08 2.73 -9.11
CA PRO A 71 -1.92 2.28 -10.19
C PRO A 71 -1.71 3.18 -11.42
N HIS A 72 -1.84 2.60 -12.61
CA HIS A 72 -1.77 3.35 -13.87
C HIS A 72 -2.86 4.45 -13.98
N CYS A 73 -3.97 4.32 -13.24
CA CYS A 73 -5.09 5.26 -13.26
C CYS A 73 -4.74 6.67 -12.76
N LEU A 74 -3.61 6.84 -12.06
CA LEU A 74 -3.09 8.15 -11.66
C LEU A 74 -2.49 8.93 -12.84
N GLN A 75 -2.11 8.23 -13.91
CA GLN A 75 -1.62 8.87 -15.12
C GLN A 75 -2.75 9.63 -15.81
N ASN A 76 -2.45 10.82 -16.33
CA ASN A 76 -3.41 11.52 -17.19
C ASN A 76 -3.80 10.63 -18.38
N TYR A 77 -5.10 10.47 -18.61
CA TYR A 77 -5.68 9.63 -19.64
C TYR A 77 -5.15 9.96 -21.04
N ASP A 78 -4.98 11.24 -21.35
CA ASP A 78 -4.47 11.72 -22.64
C ASP A 78 -2.93 11.81 -22.68
N CYS A 79 -2.23 11.06 -21.82
CA CYS A 79 -0.77 11.06 -21.81
C CYS A 79 -0.22 10.17 -22.93
N GLU A 80 0.56 10.76 -23.83
CA GLU A 80 1.22 10.07 -24.94
C GLU A 80 2.28 9.05 -24.46
N PHE A 81 2.88 9.28 -23.29
CA PHE A 81 3.99 8.47 -22.77
C PHE A 81 3.50 7.42 -21.78
N LYS A 82 3.20 6.20 -22.24
CA LYS A 82 2.73 5.11 -21.36
C LYS A 82 3.81 4.68 -20.36
N ILE A 83 3.43 4.61 -19.08
CA ILE A 83 4.31 4.22 -17.96
C ILE A 83 4.08 2.79 -17.46
N THR A 84 3.18 2.04 -18.10
CA THR A 84 2.74 0.71 -17.65
C THR A 84 3.87 -0.32 -17.54
N SER A 85 4.88 -0.22 -18.41
CA SER A 85 6.06 -1.09 -18.37
C SER A 85 7.20 -0.48 -17.55
N GLN A 86 7.42 0.84 -17.68
CA GLN A 86 8.50 1.54 -17.01
C GLN A 86 8.03 2.93 -16.58
N VAL A 87 8.08 3.19 -15.27
CA VAL A 87 7.73 4.51 -14.70
C VAL A 87 8.64 5.63 -15.25
N LYS A 88 9.88 5.28 -15.61
CA LYS A 88 10.88 6.16 -16.21
C LYS A 88 10.46 6.81 -17.54
N ASN A 89 9.45 6.27 -18.22
CA ASN A 89 8.90 6.87 -19.43
C ASN A 89 8.19 8.21 -19.17
N CYS A 90 7.84 8.51 -17.92
CA CYS A 90 7.21 9.77 -17.56
C CYS A 90 8.16 10.95 -17.83
N ARG A 91 7.71 11.93 -18.63
CA ARG A 91 8.44 13.18 -18.91
C ARG A 91 8.31 14.25 -17.83
N LYS A 92 7.76 13.89 -16.65
CA LYS A 92 7.59 14.80 -15.50
C LYS A 92 6.88 16.13 -15.87
N CYS A 93 5.87 16.07 -16.76
CA CYS A 93 5.19 17.26 -17.29
C CYS A 93 4.25 17.97 -16.29
N GLY A 94 3.97 17.37 -15.14
CA GLY A 94 3.15 17.97 -14.07
C GLY A 94 1.64 17.88 -14.27
N LYS A 95 1.17 17.24 -15.35
CA LYS A 95 -0.28 17.06 -15.62
C LYS A 95 -0.96 16.01 -14.72
N CYS A 96 -0.21 15.26 -13.92
CA CYS A 96 -0.73 14.22 -13.04
C CYS A 96 0.23 13.95 -11.86
N SER A 97 -0.26 13.27 -10.83
CA SER A 97 0.47 12.98 -9.58
C SER A 97 1.73 12.11 -9.77
N ILE A 98 1.92 11.51 -10.95
CA ILE A 98 3.08 10.66 -11.27
C ILE A 98 4.39 11.43 -11.14
N LYS A 99 4.44 12.70 -11.56
CA LYS A 99 5.65 13.52 -11.45
C LYS A 99 6.13 13.59 -9.99
N ASP A 100 5.20 13.92 -9.09
CA ASP A 100 5.52 14.15 -7.69
C ASP A 100 5.91 12.85 -7.00
N LEU A 101 5.25 11.74 -7.35
CA LEU A 101 5.63 10.39 -6.90
C LEU A 101 7.04 9.99 -7.33
N ILE A 102 7.43 10.27 -8.58
CA ILE A 102 8.77 9.96 -9.07
C ILE A 102 9.80 10.80 -8.31
N ASN A 103 9.58 12.11 -8.20
CA ASN A 103 10.52 12.98 -7.49
C ASN A 103 10.68 12.56 -6.03
N PHE A 104 9.56 12.31 -5.33
CA PHE A 104 9.57 11.83 -3.95
C PHE A 104 10.31 10.49 -3.79
N SER A 105 10.08 9.55 -4.71
CA SER A 105 10.76 8.24 -4.73
C SER A 105 12.27 8.39 -4.92
N GLU A 106 12.71 9.26 -5.84
CA GLU A 106 14.12 9.55 -6.09
C GLU A 106 14.78 10.22 -4.88
N GLU A 107 14.14 11.25 -4.30
CA GLU A 107 14.64 12.00 -3.14
C GLU A 107 14.76 11.13 -1.88
N ARG A 108 13.85 10.18 -1.70
CA ARG A 108 13.83 9.29 -0.53
C ARG A 108 14.57 7.97 -0.77
N HIS A 109 15.08 7.71 -1.97
CA HIS A 109 15.65 6.42 -2.36
C HIS A 109 14.70 5.24 -2.11
N ILE A 110 13.42 5.42 -2.46
CA ILE A 110 12.38 4.40 -2.36
C ILE A 110 12.13 3.84 -3.76
N MET A 111 11.98 2.52 -3.90
CA MET A 111 11.66 1.92 -5.20
C MET A 111 10.22 2.26 -5.60
N LEU A 112 9.99 2.66 -6.85
CA LEU A 112 8.67 2.99 -7.40
C LEU A 112 8.39 2.20 -8.68
N SER A 113 7.21 1.58 -8.75
CA SER A 113 6.70 0.96 -9.98
C SER A 113 5.20 1.17 -10.16
N VAL A 114 4.76 1.08 -11.41
CA VAL A 114 3.35 1.14 -11.80
C VAL A 114 2.87 -0.27 -12.11
N ALA A 115 1.73 -0.68 -11.56
CA ALA A 115 1.05 -1.92 -11.94
C ALA A 115 -0.38 -1.64 -12.42
N PRO A 116 -0.78 -2.11 -13.62
CA PRO A 116 -2.14 -1.97 -14.11
C PRO A 116 -3.11 -3.04 -13.57
N GLY A 117 -2.64 -3.93 -12.68
CA GLY A 117 -3.46 -4.93 -12.03
C GLY A 117 -2.64 -5.93 -11.21
N GLY A 118 -3.34 -6.83 -10.51
CA GLY A 118 -2.74 -7.75 -9.52
C GLY A 118 -1.69 -8.71 -10.08
N THR A 119 -1.86 -9.21 -11.31
CA THR A 119 -0.88 -10.16 -11.89
C THR A 119 0.49 -9.54 -12.08
N LEU A 120 0.55 -8.33 -12.65
CA LEU A 120 1.82 -7.64 -12.84
C LEU A 120 2.38 -7.19 -11.48
N ALA A 121 1.53 -6.73 -10.56
CA ALA A 121 1.93 -6.39 -9.21
C ALA A 121 2.63 -7.57 -8.51
N ARG A 122 2.05 -8.78 -8.57
CA ARG A 122 2.64 -9.99 -7.96
C ARG A 122 3.98 -10.37 -8.59
N ALA A 123 4.10 -10.27 -9.92
CA ALA A 123 5.35 -10.55 -10.62
C ALA A 123 6.47 -9.60 -10.16
N ILE A 124 6.18 -8.30 -10.14
CA ILE A 124 7.06 -7.23 -9.69
C ILE A 124 7.45 -7.45 -8.22
N ILE A 125 6.50 -7.72 -7.33
CA ILE A 125 6.78 -7.96 -5.90
C ILE A 125 7.69 -9.17 -5.69
N LYS A 126 7.50 -10.24 -6.48
CA LYS A 126 8.36 -11.43 -6.43
C LYS A 126 9.79 -11.14 -6.88
N GLU A 127 9.96 -10.27 -7.87
CA GLU A 127 11.28 -9.85 -8.38
C GLU A 127 12.01 -8.94 -7.37
N TYR A 128 11.32 -7.93 -6.85
CA TYR A 128 11.94 -6.94 -5.96
C TYR A 128 12.12 -7.41 -4.51
N GLN A 129 11.33 -8.40 -4.07
CA GLN A 129 11.32 -8.91 -2.68
C GLN A 129 11.37 -7.81 -1.62
N PRO A 130 10.44 -6.83 -1.64
CA PRO A 130 10.46 -5.73 -0.69
C PRO A 130 10.14 -6.24 0.72
N ARG A 131 10.55 -5.48 1.74
CA ARG A 131 10.19 -5.80 3.14
C ARG A 131 8.91 -5.13 3.59
N LEU A 132 8.50 -4.05 2.91
CA LEU A 132 7.23 -3.37 3.12
C LEU A 132 6.77 -2.69 1.83
N ILE A 133 5.49 -2.80 1.52
CA ILE A 133 4.86 -2.15 0.37
C ILE A 133 4.00 -0.98 0.82
N ILE A 134 4.13 0.15 0.13
CA ILE A 134 3.17 1.25 0.18
C ILE A 134 2.39 1.20 -1.13
N ALA A 135 1.13 0.75 -1.07
CA ALA A 135 0.30 0.57 -2.24
C ALA A 135 -0.72 1.70 -2.36
N VAL A 136 -0.86 2.28 -3.55
CA VAL A 136 -1.92 3.24 -3.88
C VAL A 136 -2.96 2.57 -4.75
N GLY A 137 -4.24 2.81 -4.49
CA GLY A 137 -5.30 2.18 -5.28
C GLY A 137 -6.70 2.52 -4.82
N CYS A 138 -7.69 1.95 -5.51
CA CYS A 138 -9.06 1.96 -5.01
C CYS A 138 -9.24 0.88 -3.93
N GLU A 139 -10.33 0.95 -3.18
CA GLU A 139 -10.56 0.16 -1.98
C GLU A 139 -10.56 -1.35 -2.27
N ARG A 140 -11.20 -1.79 -3.36
CA ARG A 140 -11.27 -3.22 -3.73
C ARG A 140 -9.94 -3.76 -4.22
N GLU A 141 -9.21 -2.96 -5.00
CA GLU A 141 -7.89 -3.34 -5.52
C GLU A 141 -6.88 -3.46 -4.38
N LEU A 142 -6.89 -2.50 -3.45
CA LEU A 142 -6.05 -2.55 -2.26
C LEU A 142 -6.42 -3.74 -1.36
N GLU A 143 -7.70 -3.98 -1.11
CA GLU A 143 -8.15 -5.11 -0.30
C GLU A 143 -7.68 -6.46 -0.87
N SER A 144 -7.96 -6.72 -2.15
CA SER A 144 -7.51 -7.94 -2.82
C SER A 144 -5.98 -8.01 -2.86
N GLY A 145 -5.29 -6.91 -3.15
CA GLY A 145 -3.84 -6.86 -3.21
C GLY A 145 -3.16 -7.14 -1.86
N ILE A 146 -3.71 -6.62 -0.76
CA ILE A 146 -3.22 -6.88 0.60
C ILE A 146 -3.36 -8.38 0.94
N ASN A 147 -4.49 -8.99 0.58
CA ASN A 147 -4.74 -10.41 0.83
C ASN A 147 -3.83 -11.32 -0.04
N ASP A 148 -3.62 -10.97 -1.31
CA ASP A 148 -2.83 -11.74 -2.27
C ASP A 148 -1.35 -11.91 -1.88
N VAL A 149 -0.79 -10.95 -1.15
CA VAL A 149 0.64 -10.92 -0.81
C VAL A 149 0.92 -11.25 0.64
N TYR A 150 -0.09 -11.65 1.41
CA TYR A 150 0.08 -12.08 2.79
C TYR A 150 1.13 -13.21 2.87
N PRO A 151 2.10 -13.16 3.80
CA PRO A 151 2.18 -12.30 5.00
C PRO A 151 2.92 -10.96 4.83
N LEU A 152 3.31 -10.57 3.61
CA LEU A 152 4.07 -9.33 3.37
C LEU A 152 3.30 -8.10 3.89
N PRO A 153 3.95 -7.17 4.64
CA PRO A 153 3.27 -5.99 5.16
C PRO A 153 3.03 -4.97 4.05
N VAL A 154 1.79 -4.50 3.97
CA VAL A 154 1.34 -3.54 2.96
C VAL A 154 0.57 -2.43 3.66
N ILE A 155 0.90 -1.17 3.37
CA ILE A 155 0.12 0.01 3.76
C ILE A 155 -0.63 0.49 2.52
N GLY A 156 -1.97 0.52 2.59
CA GLY A 156 -2.83 0.96 1.48
C GLY A 156 -3.22 2.44 1.59
N ILE A 157 -3.01 3.21 0.54
CA ILE A 157 -3.42 4.61 0.42
C ILE A 157 -4.51 4.72 -0.65
N ILE A 158 -5.73 5.05 -0.22
CA ILE A 158 -6.88 5.15 -1.12
C ILE A 158 -6.76 6.41 -1.99
N ASN A 159 -6.88 6.22 -3.30
CA ASN A 159 -6.94 7.33 -4.26
C ASN A 159 -8.36 7.92 -4.39
N GLN A 160 -8.42 9.16 -4.86
CA GLN A 160 -9.68 9.84 -5.16
C GLN A 160 -10.04 9.62 -6.63
N ARG A 161 -11.33 9.46 -6.90
CA ARG A 161 -11.89 9.12 -8.22
C ARG A 161 -12.84 10.22 -8.71
N PRO A 162 -12.37 11.47 -8.93
CA PRO A 162 -13.25 12.58 -9.31
C PRO A 162 -13.90 12.39 -10.69
N ASN A 163 -13.24 11.65 -11.58
CA ASN A 163 -13.70 11.39 -12.95
C ASN A 163 -14.26 9.97 -13.11
N GLY A 164 -14.74 9.36 -12.01
CA GLY A 164 -15.19 7.97 -11.98
C GLY A 164 -14.04 6.97 -11.79
N PRO A 165 -14.36 5.66 -11.84
CA PRO A 165 -13.37 4.61 -11.64
C PRO A 165 -12.35 4.59 -12.77
N CYS A 166 -11.09 4.36 -12.39
CA CYS A 166 -9.99 4.05 -13.32
C CYS A 166 -9.69 5.12 -14.40
N LYS A 167 -10.10 6.38 -14.19
CA LYS A 167 -9.77 7.50 -15.08
C LYS A 167 -9.36 8.72 -14.27
N ASN A 168 -8.16 9.27 -14.56
CA ASN A 168 -7.65 10.51 -13.96
C ASN A 168 -7.87 10.57 -12.44
N THR A 169 -7.42 9.52 -11.75
CA THR A 169 -7.52 9.46 -10.30
C THR A 169 -6.47 10.36 -9.66
N VAL A 170 -6.78 10.86 -8.47
CA VAL A 170 -5.96 11.84 -7.76
C VAL A 170 -5.43 11.21 -6.49
N LEU A 171 -4.16 11.48 -6.19
CA LEU A 171 -3.52 11.05 -4.95
C LEU A 171 -3.16 12.28 -4.13
N ASN A 172 -3.49 12.24 -2.85
CA ASN A 172 -2.97 13.24 -1.91
C ASN A 172 -1.55 12.83 -1.51
N MET A 173 -0.55 13.55 -2.03
CA MET A 173 0.87 13.28 -1.77
C MET A 173 1.23 13.38 -0.29
N ASN A 174 0.58 14.26 0.48
CA ASN A 174 0.83 14.41 1.91
C ASN A 174 0.61 13.09 2.67
N LYS A 175 -0.34 12.25 2.23
CA LYS A 175 -0.57 10.94 2.84
C LYS A 175 0.58 9.97 2.60
N VAL A 176 1.21 10.05 1.42
CA VAL A 176 2.38 9.21 1.09
C VAL A 176 3.57 9.64 1.93
N GLU A 177 3.81 10.95 2.01
CA GLU A 177 4.88 11.55 2.80
C GLU A 177 4.74 11.22 4.29
N GLU A 178 3.54 11.39 4.85
CA GLU A 178 3.24 11.07 6.25
C GLU A 178 3.50 9.60 6.56
N VAL A 179 3.03 8.68 5.70
CA VAL A 179 3.25 7.25 5.86
C VAL A 179 4.74 6.91 5.86
N VAL A 180 5.49 7.41 4.88
CA VAL A 180 6.94 7.19 4.82
C VAL A 180 7.65 7.76 6.04
N GLN A 181 7.28 8.97 6.46
CA GLN A 181 7.86 9.61 7.64
C GLN A 181 7.63 8.78 8.91
N ILE A 182 6.41 8.29 9.13
CA ILE A 182 6.10 7.42 10.27
C ILE A 182 6.96 6.15 10.21
N ILE A 183 7.07 5.52 9.03
CA ILE A 183 7.86 4.30 8.85
C ILE A 183 9.33 4.54 9.18
N THR A 184 9.93 5.59 8.61
CA THR A 184 11.36 5.91 8.82
C THR A 184 11.63 6.28 10.28
N GLN A 185 10.75 7.06 10.93
CA GLN A 185 10.94 7.44 12.35
C GLN A 185 10.87 6.24 13.30
N GLN A 186 9.95 5.30 13.05
CA GLN A 186 9.86 4.10 13.87
C GLN A 186 11.02 3.13 13.62
N ALA A 187 11.49 3.03 12.38
CA ALA A 187 12.66 2.21 12.05
C ALA A 187 13.91 2.65 12.82
N VAL A 188 14.12 3.97 13.00
CA VAL A 188 15.22 4.52 13.82
C VAL A 188 15.07 4.13 15.29
N ARG A 189 13.87 4.27 15.87
CA ARG A 189 13.60 3.93 17.28
C ARG A 189 13.80 2.44 17.59
N SER A 190 13.61 1.57 16.61
CA SER A 190 13.84 0.12 16.75
C SER A 190 15.32 -0.27 16.67
N GLN A 191 16.23 0.64 16.31
CA GLN A 191 17.68 0.41 16.28
C GLN A 191 18.39 0.83 17.58
N GLU A 192 17.71 1.59 18.44
CA GLU A 192 18.23 2.09 19.72
C GLU A 192 17.86 1.20 20.92
N LYS A 193 17.07 0.14 20.69
CA LYS A 193 16.70 -0.89 21.66
C LYS A 193 17.43 -2.19 21.36
#